data_AF-F4GQR6-F1
#
_entry.id   AF-F4GQR6-F1
#
_cell.length_a   1.000
_cell.length_b   1.000
_cell.length_c   1.000
_cell.angle_alpha   90.00
_cell.angle_beta   90.00
_cell.angle_gamma   90.00
#
_symmetry.space_group_name_H-M   'P 1'
#
loop_
_entity.id
_entity.type
_entity.pdbx_description
1 polymer ?
#
loop_
_entity_poly.entity_id
_entity_poly.type
_entity_poly.pdbx_seq_one_letter_code
_entity_poly.pdbx_strand_id
1 'polypeptide(L)'
;MKTFASLLLISASLAGPAAFAQGNETRTLTRAQVVAELHAARAAGQLSVGESDYPLAIQHTSSLTRAQVIAELQAAQAAGQLSVGESDYPPVRNQTSSVTRAQVVAELQAAKAAGQLIEPGA
;
A
#
# COMPACT_ATOMS: atom_id res chain seq x y z
N MET A 1 -39.11 -10.01 14.38
CA MET A 1 -39.12 -8.54 14.56
C MET A 1 -39.33 -8.24 16.05
N LYS A 2 -38.40 -7.54 16.69
CA LYS A 2 -38.52 -7.04 18.08
C LYS A 2 -37.80 -5.70 18.15
N THR A 3 -38.56 -4.66 17.85
CA THR A 3 -38.14 -3.26 17.93
C THR A 3 -38.01 -2.85 19.39
N PHE A 4 -36.78 -2.62 19.85
CA PHE A 4 -36.57 -1.90 21.11
C PHE A 4 -36.42 -0.42 20.79
N ALA A 5 -37.55 0.29 20.93
CA ALA A 5 -37.59 1.73 21.03
C ALA A 5 -37.01 2.14 22.39
N SER A 6 -35.88 2.86 22.39
CA SER A 6 -35.51 3.70 23.52
C SER A 6 -35.01 5.02 22.98
N LEU A 7 -35.94 5.96 22.93
CA LEU A 7 -35.78 7.32 22.48
C LEU A 7 -35.40 8.16 23.71
N LEU A 8 -34.10 8.43 23.89
CA LEU A 8 -33.65 9.43 24.85
C LEU A 8 -33.27 10.70 24.07
N LEU A 9 -34.27 11.56 23.87
CA LEU A 9 -34.07 12.97 23.54
C LEU A 9 -33.79 13.74 24.83
N ILE A 10 -32.56 14.26 24.98
CA ILE A 10 -32.33 15.48 25.75
C ILE A 10 -31.53 16.44 24.87
N SER A 11 -32.27 17.42 24.37
CA SER A 11 -31.84 18.61 23.64
C SER A 11 -31.21 19.65 24.57
N ALA A 12 -30.11 20.29 24.17
CA ALA A 12 -29.91 21.74 24.28
C ALA A 12 -28.59 22.15 23.61
N SER A 13 -28.73 22.91 22.53
CA SER A 13 -27.69 23.51 21.72
C SER A 13 -26.94 24.61 22.50
N LEU A 14 -25.61 24.57 22.50
CA LEU A 14 -24.83 25.80 22.62
C LEU A 14 -24.12 26.03 21.28
N ALA A 15 -24.63 27.01 20.54
CA ALA A 15 -24.05 27.53 19.32
C ALA A 15 -22.68 28.17 19.65
N GLY A 16 -21.60 27.47 19.30
CA GLY A 16 -20.30 28.09 19.08
C GLY A 16 -20.09 28.21 17.56
N PRO A 17 -19.61 29.34 17.03
CA PRO A 17 -19.35 29.45 15.60
C PRO A 17 -18.31 28.39 15.20
N ALA A 18 -18.66 27.58 14.20
CA ALA A 18 -17.71 26.77 13.48
C ALA A 18 -16.74 27.70 12.74
N ALA A 19 -15.51 27.79 13.23
CA ALA A 19 -14.38 28.25 12.45
C ALA A 19 -13.40 27.08 12.34
N PHE A 20 -13.54 26.29 11.27
CA PHE A 20 -12.42 25.50 10.78
C PHE A 20 -11.40 26.49 10.21
N ALA A 21 -10.45 26.90 11.06
CA ALA A 21 -9.29 27.66 10.66
C ALA A 21 -8.04 26.93 11.15
N GLN A 22 -7.42 26.21 10.22
CA GLN A 22 -6.01 25.89 10.26
C GLN A 22 -5.21 27.18 10.54
N GLY A 23 -4.38 27.18 11.58
CA GLY A 23 -3.47 28.30 11.83
C GLY A 23 -3.01 28.37 13.27
N ASN A 24 -1.87 27.73 13.55
CA ASN A 24 -0.95 28.04 14.65
C ASN A 24 -1.64 28.41 15.98
N GLU A 25 -2.19 27.42 16.69
CA GLU A 25 -2.56 27.62 18.09
C GLU A 25 -1.30 27.94 18.89
N THR A 26 -1.09 29.22 19.21
CA THR A 26 -0.33 29.61 20.38
C THR A 26 -1.11 29.12 21.61
N ARG A 27 -1.11 27.80 21.86
CA ARG A 27 -1.40 27.27 23.18
C ARG A 27 -0.30 27.83 24.08
N THR A 28 -0.64 28.82 24.90
CA THR A 28 0.26 29.29 25.95
C THR A 28 0.36 28.18 27.00
N LEU A 29 1.18 27.18 26.71
CA LEU A 29 1.47 26.11 27.67
C LEU A 29 2.16 26.74 28.88
N THR A 30 1.63 26.45 30.05
CA THR A 30 2.31 26.80 31.29
C THR A 30 3.58 25.96 31.40
N ARG A 31 4.59 26.48 32.10
CA ARG A 31 5.82 25.73 32.38
C ARG A 31 5.55 24.36 33.00
N ALA A 32 4.54 24.27 33.87
CA ALA A 32 4.13 23.03 34.50
C ALA A 32 3.61 22.00 33.47
N GLN A 33 2.81 22.44 32.49
CA GLN A 33 2.32 21.56 31.42
C GLN A 33 3.45 21.04 30.55
N VAL A 34 4.41 21.88 30.17
CA VAL A 34 5.57 21.47 29.37
C VAL A 34 6.43 20.45 30.12
N VAL A 35 6.66 20.64 31.43
CA VAL A 35 7.42 19.67 32.24
C VAL A 35 6.68 18.34 32.37
N ALA A 36 5.35 18.37 32.53
CA ALA A 36 4.54 17.16 32.58
C ALA A 36 4.60 16.38 31.26
N GLU A 37 4.51 17.10 30.13
CA GLU A 37 4.60 16.50 28.79
C GLU A 37 5.98 15.92 28.51
N LEU A 38 7.06 16.63 28.89
CA LEU A 38 8.43 16.11 28.76
C LEU A 38 8.62 14.83 29.58
N HIS A 39 8.12 14.81 30.81
CA HIS A 39 8.19 13.61 31.66
C HIS A 39 7.41 12.44 31.04
N ALA A 40 6.21 12.70 30.50
CA ALA A 40 5.41 11.70 29.80
C ALA A 40 6.12 11.17 28.54
N ALA A 41 6.67 12.04 27.69
CA ALA A 41 7.39 11.67 26.48
C ALA A 41 8.66 10.85 26.79
N ARG A 42 9.37 11.21 27.87
CA ARG A 42 10.52 10.44 28.36
C ARG A 42 10.10 9.04 28.84
N ALA A 43 9.03 8.94 29.62
CA ALA A 43 8.51 7.66 30.09
C ALA A 43 8.01 6.77 28.93
N ALA A 44 7.48 7.38 27.87
CA ALA A 44 7.03 6.70 26.66
C ALA A 44 8.17 6.34 25.68
N GLY A 45 9.43 6.70 25.98
CA GLY A 45 10.57 6.43 25.09
C GLY A 45 10.51 7.22 23.77
N GLN A 46 9.80 8.34 23.74
CA GLN A 46 9.59 9.17 22.53
C GLN A 46 10.70 10.22 22.32
N LEU A 47 11.69 10.27 23.19
CA LEU A 47 12.80 11.23 23.14
C LEU A 47 14.10 10.50 22.87
N SER A 48 14.88 11.00 21.92
CA SER A 48 16.25 10.54 21.69
C SER A 48 17.15 11.12 22.79
N VAL A 49 17.99 10.28 23.41
CA VAL A 49 18.92 10.71 24.47
C VAL A 49 20.34 10.57 23.96
N GLY A 50 20.83 11.62 23.28
CA GLY A 50 22.19 11.70 22.78
C GLY A 50 22.33 11.34 21.30
N GLU A 51 23.55 11.47 20.78
CA GLU A 51 23.87 11.39 19.35
C GLU A 51 23.64 10.01 18.73
N SER A 52 23.63 8.94 19.54
CA SER A 52 23.53 7.55 19.05
C SER A 52 22.10 7.04 18.92
N ASP A 53 21.11 7.74 19.49
CA ASP A 53 19.71 7.34 19.50
C ASP A 53 18.91 7.92 18.31
N TYR A 54 19.59 8.50 17.32
CA TYR A 54 18.97 9.07 16.15
C TYR A 54 19.24 8.24 14.89
N PRO A 55 18.20 7.86 14.12
CA PRO A 55 16.78 8.13 14.36
C PRO A 55 16.20 7.23 15.46
N LEU A 56 15.16 7.71 16.15
CA LEU A 56 14.37 6.88 17.06
C LEU A 56 13.83 5.66 16.30
N ALA A 57 14.03 4.47 16.86
CA ALA A 57 13.53 3.24 16.26
C ALA A 57 12.00 3.28 16.18
N ILE A 58 11.47 3.45 14.97
CA ILE A 58 10.04 3.34 14.72
C ILE A 58 9.70 1.86 14.76
N GLN A 59 8.80 1.47 15.67
CA GLN A 59 8.27 0.12 15.74
C GLN A 59 7.42 -0.15 14.48
N HIS A 60 8.01 -0.78 13.47
CA HIS A 60 7.27 -1.26 12.31
C HIS A 60 6.55 -2.56 12.66
N THR A 61 5.26 -2.47 12.96
CA THR A 61 4.41 -3.66 13.12
C THR A 61 3.80 -4.04 11.76
N SER A 62 4.20 -5.18 11.22
CA SER A 62 3.48 -5.79 10.11
C SER A 62 2.19 -6.43 10.64
N SER A 63 1.08 -6.25 9.92
CA SER A 63 -0.16 -7.01 10.15
C SER A 63 -0.10 -8.42 9.56
N LEU A 64 0.89 -8.71 8.71
CA LEU A 64 1.05 -10.00 8.05
C LEU A 64 1.94 -10.93 8.86
N THR A 65 1.46 -12.16 9.00
CA THR A 65 2.27 -13.29 9.48
C THR A 65 3.32 -13.67 8.44
N ARG A 66 4.40 -14.29 8.90
CA ARG A 66 5.44 -14.84 8.00
C ARG A 66 4.87 -15.79 6.95
N ALA A 67 3.88 -16.60 7.33
CA ALA A 67 3.23 -17.53 6.42
C ALA A 67 2.49 -16.80 5.29
N GLN A 68 1.78 -15.72 5.60
CA GLN A 68 1.09 -14.89 4.59
C GLN A 68 2.07 -14.24 3.62
N VAL A 69 3.18 -13.69 4.12
CA VAL A 69 4.21 -13.08 3.28
C VAL A 69 4.82 -14.11 2.32
N ILE A 70 5.10 -15.32 2.80
CA ILE A 70 5.62 -16.41 1.94
C ILE A 70 4.61 -16.79 0.86
N ALA A 71 3.32 -16.92 1.22
CA ALA A 71 2.28 -17.24 0.26
C ALA A 71 2.13 -16.18 -0.84
N GLU A 72 2.17 -14.89 -0.47
CA GLU A 72 2.11 -13.78 -1.41
C GLU A 72 3.32 -13.74 -2.34
N LEU A 73 4.52 -13.93 -1.78
CA LEU A 73 5.76 -14.01 -2.56
C LEU A 73 5.71 -15.16 -3.58
N GLN A 74 5.24 -16.34 -3.18
CA GLN A 74 5.08 -17.48 -4.09
C GLN A 74 4.07 -17.20 -5.20
N ALA A 75 2.93 -16.58 -4.86
CA ALA A 75 1.92 -16.19 -5.84
C ALA A 75 2.48 -15.17 -6.86
N ALA A 76 3.22 -14.17 -6.39
CA ALA A 76 3.85 -13.16 -7.24
C ALA A 76 4.92 -13.76 -8.17
N GLN A 77 5.70 -14.73 -7.68
CA GLN A 77 6.66 -15.48 -8.49
C GLN A 77 5.95 -16.28 -9.59
N ALA A 78 4.92 -17.05 -9.23
CA ALA A 78 4.15 -17.84 -10.20
C ALA A 78 3.46 -16.96 -11.25
N ALA A 79 3.04 -15.76 -10.86
CA ALA A 79 2.42 -14.79 -11.76
C ALA A 79 3.43 -13.99 -12.61
N GLY A 80 4.74 -14.19 -12.43
CA GLY A 80 5.78 -13.44 -13.14
C GLY A 80 5.75 -11.94 -12.84
N GLN A 81 5.33 -11.55 -11.63
CA GLN A 81 5.19 -10.15 -11.21
C GLN A 81 6.45 -9.57 -10.58
N LEU A 82 7.46 -10.41 -10.31
CA LEU A 82 8.72 -9.98 -9.72
C LEU A 82 9.74 -9.66 -10.81
N SER A 83 10.38 -8.49 -10.70
CA SER A 83 11.58 -8.15 -11.48
C SER A 83 12.77 -8.93 -10.92
N VAL A 84 13.52 -9.62 -11.77
CA VAL A 84 14.72 -10.34 -11.36
C VAL A 84 15.94 -9.59 -11.87
N GLY A 85 16.48 -8.71 -11.03
CA GLY A 85 17.65 -7.88 -11.35
C GLY A 85 17.30 -6.48 -11.85
N GLU A 86 18.35 -5.70 -12.12
CA GLU A 86 18.28 -4.25 -12.37
C GLU A 86 17.73 -3.89 -13.76
N SER A 87 17.70 -4.83 -14.71
CA SER A 87 17.30 -4.59 -16.10
C SER A 87 15.85 -4.98 -16.41
N ASP A 88 15.17 -5.67 -15.51
CA ASP A 88 13.82 -6.22 -15.71
C ASP A 88 12.70 -5.28 -15.20
N TYR A 89 13.02 -4.00 -14.99
CA TYR A 89 12.05 -3.01 -14.56
C TYR A 89 11.51 -2.18 -15.75
N PRO A 90 10.18 -2.06 -15.91
CA PRO A 90 9.13 -2.66 -15.07
C PRO A 90 8.90 -4.15 -15.39
N PRO A 91 8.45 -4.96 -14.41
CA PRO A 91 8.20 -6.39 -14.62
C PRO A 91 7.16 -6.59 -15.71
N VAL A 92 7.59 -7.12 -16.85
CA VAL A 92 6.69 -7.41 -17.98
C VAL A 92 6.07 -8.79 -17.76
N ARG A 93 4.75 -8.87 -17.77
CA ARG A 93 4.05 -10.16 -17.75
C ARG A 93 4.41 -10.91 -19.04
N ASN A 94 5.14 -12.01 -18.91
CA ASN A 94 5.35 -12.93 -20.02
C ASN A 94 3.99 -13.48 -20.46
N GLN A 95 3.46 -12.97 -21.58
CA GLN A 95 2.24 -13.50 -22.18
C GLN A 95 2.55 -14.90 -22.71
N THR A 96 2.09 -15.92 -22.00
CA THR A 96 2.17 -17.29 -22.49
C THR A 96 1.19 -17.44 -23.65
N SER A 97 1.70 -17.72 -24.84
CA SER A 97 0.86 -18.12 -25.97
C SER A 97 0.14 -19.42 -25.65
N SER A 98 -1.14 -19.52 -25.97
CA SER A 98 -1.90 -20.79 -25.95
C SER A 98 -1.56 -21.68 -27.15
N VAL A 99 -0.83 -21.15 -28.13
CA VAL A 99 -0.50 -21.83 -29.39
C VAL A 99 0.90 -22.43 -29.30
N THR A 100 1.00 -23.73 -29.58
CA THR A 100 2.28 -24.43 -29.64
C THR A 100 3.07 -24.01 -30.89
N ARG A 101 4.40 -24.12 -30.85
CA ARG A 101 5.25 -23.86 -32.02
C ARG A 101 4.85 -24.69 -33.23
N ALA A 102 4.42 -25.93 -33.01
CA ALA A 102 3.95 -26.81 -34.08
C ALA A 102 2.67 -26.29 -34.75
N GLN A 103 1.70 -25.81 -33.97
CA GLN A 103 0.47 -25.20 -34.50
C GLN A 103 0.77 -23.94 -35.30
N VAL A 104 1.66 -23.06 -34.81
CA VAL A 104 2.07 -21.85 -35.55
C VAL A 104 2.70 -22.21 -36.90
N VAL A 105 3.54 -23.25 -36.95
CA VAL A 105 4.15 -23.71 -38.20
C VAL A 105 3.11 -24.29 -39.16
N ALA A 106 2.14 -25.06 -38.64
CA ALA A 106 1.06 -25.62 -39.44
C ALA A 106 0.17 -24.51 -40.04
N GLU A 107 -0.21 -23.51 -39.25
CA GLU A 107 -0.98 -22.34 -39.71
C GLU A 107 -0.22 -21.53 -40.77
N LEU A 108 1.09 -21.31 -40.56
CA LEU A 108 1.94 -20.61 -41.52
C LEU A 108 2.03 -21.36 -42.86
N GLN A 109 2.15 -22.69 -42.84
CA GLN A 109 2.14 -23.50 -44.05
C GLN A 109 0.79 -23.46 -44.76
N ALA A 110 -0.32 -23.53 -44.02
CA ALA A 110 -1.66 -23.43 -44.57
C ALA A 110 -1.91 -22.06 -45.23
N ALA A 111 -1.50 -20.97 -44.59
CA ALA A 111 -1.63 -19.61 -45.13
C ALA A 111 -0.77 -19.41 -46.39
N LYS A 112 0.43 -20.01 -46.45
CA LYS A 112 1.27 -20.04 -47.67
C LYS A 112 0.60 -20.78 -48.81
N ALA A 113 0.10 -21.98 -48.56
CA ALA A 113 -0.56 -22.80 -49.58
C ALA A 113 -1.82 -22.13 -50.14
N ALA A 114 -2.53 -21.37 -49.31
CA ALA A 114 -3.73 -20.65 -49.69
C ALA A 114 -3.45 -19.23 -50.22
N GLY A 115 -2.18 -18.85 -50.40
CA GLY A 115 -1.78 -17.58 -51.03
C GLY A 115 -2.16 -16.32 -50.24
N GLN A 116 -2.36 -16.43 -48.93
CA GLN A 116 -2.83 -15.33 -48.07
C GLN A 116 -1.70 -14.50 -47.47
N LEU A 117 -0.45 -14.85 -47.72
CA LEU A 117 0.69 -14.07 -47.28
C LEU A 117 1.01 -12.97 -48.30
N ILE A 118 0.94 -11.72 -47.86
CA ILE A 118 1.55 -10.60 -48.56
C ILE A 118 3.03 -10.64 -48.17
N GLU A 119 3.88 -11.14 -49.07
CA GLU A 119 5.33 -11.07 -48.87
C GLU A 119 5.75 -9.59 -48.91
N PRO A 120 6.41 -9.06 -47.87
CA PRO A 120 6.85 -7.68 -47.86
C PRO A 120 8.00 -7.51 -48.86
N GLY A 121 7.69 -7.11 -50.09
CA GLY A 121 8.68 -6.83 -51.14
C GLY A 121 8.26 -7.04 -52.60
N ALA A 122 6.97 -7.22 -52.91
CA ALA A 122 6.45 -7.20 -54.28
C ALA A 122 5.98 -5.80 -54.70
#